data_AF-A0A7X9VWQ1-F1
#
_entry.id   AF-A0A7X9VWQ1-F1
#
_cell.length_a   1.000
_cell.length_b   1.000
_cell.length_c   1.000
_cell.angle_alpha   90.00
_cell.angle_beta   90.00
_cell.angle_gamma   90.00
#
_symmetry.space_group_name_H-M   'P 1'
#
loop_
_entity.id
_entity.type
_entity.pdbx_description
1 polymer ?
#
loop_
_entity_poly.entity_id
_entity_poly.type
_entity_poly.pdbx_seq_one_letter_code
_entity_poly.pdbx_strand_id
1 'polypeptide(L)'
;MANRSYLYSLSNRPSSYSDRPETISGLSEWPYDVPFMYRLLMSGDPQLCASLVADGFDSDESEEKTRLYAISSRFDAGFERVKRFAEIVRATAHPTKDVPQPAVAPQSSSWISRLMQIFTLAQDLSIDTAKATTPAPVNDELLSSLDETISFLDAHRDTYLLLETVELDTMSESEEAPLKACVEQEIMRCIQAGAALDALPADAQQAAQQLMLATRQTGMPPQDAFFGLRLDNEFDSTHTGATEHPVGLEWSDTLYFDLFNRSEFDAQNNEQAPPPSA
;
A
#
# COMPACT_ATOMS: atom_id res chain seq x y z
N MET A 1 -0.20 -14.87 17.49
CA MET A 1 -0.16 -13.70 16.61
C MET A 1 0.27 -14.15 15.23
N ALA A 2 -0.43 -13.70 14.19
CA ALA A 2 -0.11 -14.04 12.81
C ALA A 2 0.95 -13.12 12.19
N ASN A 3 1.39 -12.08 12.93
CA ASN A 3 2.37 -11.07 12.54
C ASN A 3 1.92 -10.26 11.33
N ARG A 4 0.74 -9.62 11.43
CA ARG A 4 0.08 -8.98 10.28
C ARG A 4 -0.41 -7.58 10.63
N SER A 5 -0.53 -6.76 9.60
CA SER A 5 -1.33 -5.54 9.66
C SER A 5 -2.76 -5.85 9.20
N TYR A 6 -3.75 -5.18 9.79
CA TYR A 6 -5.17 -5.36 9.46
C TYR A 6 -5.82 -4.02 9.19
N LEU A 7 -6.63 -3.95 8.13
CA LEU A 7 -7.30 -2.75 7.69
C LEU A 7 -8.81 -2.94 7.71
N TYR A 8 -9.53 -1.96 8.27
CA TYR A 8 -10.98 -1.97 8.43
C TYR A 8 -11.59 -0.63 8.02
N SER A 9 -12.87 -0.62 7.67
CA SER A 9 -13.74 0.56 7.65
C SER A 9 -14.71 0.56 8.84
N LEU A 10 -15.05 1.75 9.35
CA LEU A 10 -15.82 1.93 10.58
C LEU A 10 -16.58 3.26 10.64
N SER A 11 -17.65 3.26 11.45
CA SER A 11 -18.50 4.43 11.67
C SER A 11 -17.90 5.55 12.54
N ASN A 12 -16.94 5.26 13.42
CA ASN A 12 -16.35 6.22 14.36
C ASN A 12 -14.88 5.92 14.65
N ARG A 13 -14.08 6.95 14.94
CA ARG A 13 -12.71 6.77 15.45
C ARG A 13 -12.74 6.30 16.92
N PRO A 14 -12.18 5.13 17.26
CA PRO A 14 -12.22 4.62 18.64
C PRO A 14 -11.33 5.42 19.59
N SER A 15 -11.89 5.83 20.73
CA SER A 15 -11.16 6.50 21.81
C SER A 15 -10.67 5.54 22.91
N SER A 16 -11.23 4.33 22.97
CA SER A 16 -10.87 3.25 23.89
C SER A 16 -11.24 1.90 23.28
N TYR A 17 -10.71 0.80 23.81
CA TYR A 17 -11.10 -0.56 23.37
C TYR A 17 -12.61 -0.82 23.43
N SER A 18 -13.26 -0.30 24.47
CA SER A 18 -14.71 -0.41 24.66
C SER A 18 -15.53 0.52 23.77
N ASP A 19 -14.89 1.45 23.04
CA ASP A 19 -15.55 2.42 22.16
C ASP A 19 -15.81 1.80 20.78
N ARG A 20 -16.60 0.71 20.78
CA ARG A 20 -16.92 -0.07 19.59
C ARG A 20 -17.76 0.73 18.59
N PRO A 21 -17.42 0.67 17.29
CA PRO A 21 -18.24 1.19 16.21
C PRO A 21 -19.60 0.54 16.07
N GLU A 22 -20.56 1.29 15.54
CA GLU A 22 -21.86 0.76 15.15
C GLU A 22 -21.72 -0.17 13.93
N THR A 23 -20.79 0.15 13.02
CA THR A 23 -20.46 -0.67 11.85
C THR A 23 -18.96 -0.85 11.74
N ILE A 24 -18.55 -2.07 11.38
CA ILE A 24 -17.17 -2.44 11.03
C ILE A 24 -17.23 -3.33 9.80
N SER A 25 -16.26 -3.19 8.90
CA SER A 25 -15.99 -4.18 7.86
C SER A 25 -14.49 -4.39 7.74
N GLY A 26 -14.07 -5.66 7.65
CA GLY A 26 -12.72 -5.98 7.22
C GLY A 26 -12.49 -5.46 5.79
N LEU A 27 -11.27 -5.05 5.49
CA LEU A 27 -10.90 -4.61 4.14
C LEU A 27 -9.74 -5.43 3.60
N SER A 28 -8.70 -5.63 4.41
CA SER A 28 -7.50 -6.32 3.98
C SER A 28 -6.61 -6.64 5.17
N GLU A 29 -5.66 -7.54 4.96
CA GLU A 29 -4.66 -7.94 5.93
C GLU A 29 -3.36 -8.36 5.25
N TRP A 30 -2.21 -7.94 5.81
CA TRP A 30 -0.91 -8.15 5.17
C TRP A 30 0.13 -8.71 6.12
N PRO A 31 0.83 -9.80 5.77
CA PRO A 31 1.84 -10.40 6.64
C PRO A 31 3.14 -9.59 6.65
N TYR A 32 3.69 -9.40 7.85
CA TYR A 32 5.02 -8.85 8.14
C TYR A 32 5.32 -7.42 7.66
N ASP A 33 4.36 -6.72 7.06
CA ASP A 33 4.54 -5.35 6.56
C ASP A 33 3.20 -4.58 6.55
N VAL A 34 3.30 -3.26 6.37
CA VAL A 34 2.19 -2.38 5.99
C VAL A 34 2.43 -1.95 4.53
N PRO A 35 1.66 -2.47 3.55
CA PRO A 35 1.91 -2.19 2.15
C PRO A 35 1.58 -0.74 1.76
N PHE A 36 2.06 -0.30 0.59
CA PHE A 36 1.92 1.09 0.15
C PHE A 36 0.46 1.56 0.05
N MET A 37 -0.45 0.71 -0.43
CA MET A 37 -1.85 1.06 -0.61
C MET A 37 -2.55 1.34 0.72
N TYR A 38 -2.18 0.64 1.80
CA TYR A 38 -2.68 0.94 3.14
C TYR A 38 -2.22 2.32 3.59
N ARG A 39 -0.91 2.62 3.45
CA ARG A 39 -0.35 3.93 3.80
C ARG A 39 -1.02 5.05 3.02
N LEU A 40 -1.24 4.84 1.72
CA LEU A 40 -1.90 5.82 0.86
C LEU A 40 -3.35 6.04 1.28
N LEU A 41 -4.10 4.97 1.56
CA LEU A 41 -5.49 5.06 2.01
C LEU A 41 -5.57 5.72 3.40
N MET A 42 -4.65 5.42 4.32
CA MET A 42 -4.59 6.04 5.65
C MET A 42 -4.11 7.50 5.63
N SER A 43 -3.55 8.00 4.53
CA SER A 43 -2.97 9.34 4.46
C SER A 43 -3.97 10.51 4.57
N GLY A 44 -5.28 10.24 4.51
CA GLY A 44 -6.35 11.25 4.47
C GLY A 44 -6.38 12.23 5.67
N ASP A 45 -6.22 11.71 6.87
CA ASP A 45 -6.09 12.40 8.16
C ASP A 45 -5.68 11.36 9.22
N PRO A 46 -4.47 10.78 9.13
CA PRO A 46 -4.05 9.70 10.02
C PRO A 46 -3.85 10.24 11.45
N GLN A 47 -4.50 9.59 12.41
CA GLN A 47 -4.44 9.94 13.82
C GLN A 47 -4.28 8.68 14.68
N LEU A 48 -3.54 8.82 15.77
CA LEU A 48 -3.46 7.80 16.79
C LEU A 48 -4.85 7.57 17.41
N CYS A 49 -5.22 6.31 17.58
CA CYS A 49 -6.47 5.91 18.23
C CYS A 49 -6.26 4.64 19.07
N ALA A 50 -7.29 4.22 19.80
CA ALA A 50 -7.23 2.97 20.54
C ALA A 50 -7.30 1.77 19.60
N SER A 51 -6.48 0.75 19.86
CA SER A 51 -6.65 -0.55 19.20
C SER A 51 -7.97 -1.20 19.62
N LEU A 52 -8.61 -1.86 18.66
CA LEU A 52 -9.81 -2.67 18.86
C LEU A 52 -9.50 -4.16 18.93
N VAL A 53 -8.26 -4.57 18.63
CA VAL A 53 -7.80 -5.97 18.65
C VAL A 53 -7.74 -6.50 20.08
N ALA A 54 -7.21 -5.73 21.03
CA ALA A 54 -7.12 -6.12 22.43
C ALA A 54 -7.12 -4.90 23.36
N ASP A 55 -7.50 -5.10 24.63
CA ASP A 55 -7.53 -4.06 25.66
C ASP A 55 -6.22 -3.95 26.48
N GLY A 56 -5.23 -4.78 26.13
CA GLY A 56 -3.91 -4.89 26.73
C GLY A 56 -3.34 -6.29 26.51
N PHE A 57 -2.24 -6.63 27.20
CA PHE A 57 -1.69 -7.98 27.14
C PHE A 57 -2.37 -8.91 28.14
N ASP A 58 -2.48 -10.20 27.80
CA ASP A 58 -3.04 -11.22 28.70
C ASP A 58 -2.26 -11.37 30.02
N SER A 59 -0.98 -10.99 30.02
CA SER A 59 -0.12 -11.00 31.20
C SER A 59 -0.31 -9.81 32.13
N ASP A 60 -1.06 -8.79 31.71
CA ASP A 60 -1.24 -7.58 32.50
C ASP A 60 -2.21 -7.80 33.67
N GLU A 61 -1.98 -7.09 34.78
CA GLU A 61 -2.92 -7.07 35.89
C GLU A 61 -4.21 -6.33 35.47
N SER A 62 -5.37 -6.79 35.95
CA SER A 62 -6.68 -6.35 35.46
C SER A 62 -6.97 -4.85 35.57
N GLU A 63 -6.26 -4.12 36.43
CA GLU A 63 -6.42 -2.67 36.63
C GLU A 63 -5.32 -1.82 35.97
N GLU A 64 -4.25 -2.44 35.44
CA GLU A 64 -3.08 -1.74 34.87
C GLU A 64 -2.69 -2.30 33.50
N LYS A 65 -3.67 -2.46 32.61
CA LYS A 65 -3.43 -2.95 31.25
C LYS A 65 -2.60 -1.98 30.41
N THR A 66 -1.60 -2.52 29.72
CA THR A 66 -0.78 -1.82 28.75
C THR A 66 -1.67 -1.33 27.62
N ARG A 67 -1.63 -0.03 27.32
CA ARG A 67 -2.46 0.51 26.25
C ARG A 67 -1.90 0.13 24.89
N LEU A 68 -2.80 -0.36 24.03
CA LEU A 68 -2.50 -0.70 22.64
C LEU A 68 -3.11 0.35 21.72
N TYR A 69 -2.37 0.69 20.68
CA TYR A 69 -2.68 1.80 19.78
C TYR A 69 -2.86 1.31 18.34
N ALA A 70 -3.65 2.05 17.59
CA ALA A 70 -3.87 1.85 16.17
C ALA A 70 -3.91 3.20 15.45
N ILE A 71 -4.05 3.18 14.13
CA ILE A 71 -4.16 4.39 13.31
C ILE A 71 -5.58 4.49 12.76
N SER A 72 -6.22 5.64 12.90
CA SER A 72 -7.50 5.93 12.25
C SER A 72 -7.37 7.09 11.28
N SER A 73 -8.05 7.00 10.14
CA SER A 73 -8.06 8.05 9.13
C SER A 73 -9.44 8.25 8.53
N ARG A 74 -9.65 9.34 7.79
CA ARG A 74 -10.89 9.55 7.04
C ARG A 74 -10.86 8.73 5.76
N PHE A 75 -11.89 7.91 5.55
CA PHE A 75 -11.95 7.01 4.39
C PHE A 75 -11.85 7.77 3.06
N ASP A 76 -12.74 8.74 2.86
CA ASP A 76 -12.92 9.46 1.60
C ASP A 76 -11.63 10.11 1.08
N ALA A 77 -10.89 10.78 1.96
CA ALA A 77 -9.69 11.51 1.57
C ALA A 77 -8.58 10.56 1.09
N GLY A 78 -8.43 9.41 1.75
CA GLY A 78 -7.55 8.33 1.29
C GLY A 78 -8.01 7.72 -0.03
N PHE A 79 -9.32 7.45 -0.12
CA PHE A 79 -9.89 6.80 -1.30
C PHE A 79 -9.76 7.64 -2.58
N GLU A 80 -9.91 8.96 -2.48
CA GLU A 80 -9.61 9.86 -3.61
C GLU A 80 -8.15 9.78 -4.07
N ARG A 81 -7.20 9.63 -3.12
CA ARG A 81 -5.78 9.43 -3.46
C ARG A 81 -5.53 8.08 -4.13
N VAL A 82 -6.20 7.02 -3.68
CA VAL A 82 -6.13 5.70 -4.34
C VAL A 82 -6.63 5.79 -5.78
N LYS A 83 -7.77 6.45 -6.03
CA LYS A 83 -8.28 6.66 -7.39
C LYS A 83 -7.30 7.44 -8.26
N ARG A 84 -6.73 8.54 -7.74
CA ARG A 84 -5.70 9.31 -8.44
C ARG A 84 -4.45 8.48 -8.75
N PHE A 85 -3.99 7.67 -7.79
CA PHE A 85 -2.86 6.77 -8.02
C PHE A 85 -3.15 5.78 -9.15
N ALA A 86 -4.33 5.15 -9.15
CA ALA A 86 -4.74 4.23 -10.21
C ALA A 86 -4.79 4.92 -11.59
N GLU A 87 -5.28 6.15 -11.67
CA GLU A 87 -5.26 6.96 -12.91
C GLU A 87 -3.83 7.19 -13.43
N ILE A 88 -2.89 7.53 -12.53
CA ILE A 88 -1.49 7.74 -12.87
C ILE A 88 -0.85 6.42 -13.35
N VAL A 89 -1.13 5.30 -12.67
CA VAL A 89 -0.62 3.98 -13.08
C VAL A 89 -1.18 3.59 -14.45
N ARG A 90 -2.46 3.82 -14.74
CA ARG A 90 -3.04 3.58 -16.08
C ARG A 90 -2.32 4.38 -17.18
N ALA A 91 -1.93 5.62 -16.89
CA ALA A 91 -1.19 6.44 -17.84
C ALA A 91 0.20 5.88 -18.19
N THR A 92 0.81 5.05 -17.33
CA THR A 92 2.09 4.37 -17.63
C THR A 92 1.96 3.36 -18.78
N ALA A 93 0.80 2.72 -18.93
CA ALA A 93 0.55 1.71 -19.97
C ALA A 93 0.24 2.34 -21.35
N HIS A 94 -0.13 3.63 -21.38
CA HIS A 94 -0.53 4.35 -22.59
C HIS A 94 0.32 5.62 -22.77
N PRO A 95 1.65 5.50 -22.94
CA PRO A 95 2.48 6.67 -23.19
C PRO A 95 2.06 7.28 -24.54
N THR A 96 1.59 8.51 -24.53
CA THR A 96 1.34 9.25 -25.77
C THR A 96 2.64 9.34 -26.55
N LYS A 97 2.64 8.85 -27.80
CA LYS A 97 3.78 8.89 -28.73
C LYS A 97 4.24 10.31 -29.10
N ASP A 98 3.51 11.34 -28.70
CA ASP A 98 3.72 12.72 -29.10
C ASP A 98 4.33 13.56 -27.97
N VAL A 99 5.58 13.29 -27.63
CA VAL A 99 6.47 14.38 -27.20
C VAL A 99 7.17 14.86 -28.47
N PRO A 100 7.02 16.14 -28.89
CA PRO A 100 7.86 16.68 -29.95
C PRO A 100 9.31 16.63 -29.46
N GLN A 101 10.05 15.63 -29.94
CA GLN A 101 11.49 15.58 -29.77
C GLN A 101 12.04 16.90 -30.34
N PRO A 102 12.82 17.69 -29.58
CA PRO A 102 13.44 18.88 -30.15
C PRO A 102 14.24 18.43 -31.36
N ALA A 103 13.91 19.00 -32.52
CA ALA A 103 14.49 18.63 -33.80
C ALA A 103 16.01 18.67 -33.69
N VAL A 104 16.64 17.50 -33.61
CA VAL A 104 18.09 17.39 -33.76
C VAL A 104 18.36 17.76 -35.21
N ALA A 105 19.00 18.92 -35.40
CA ALA A 105 19.43 19.38 -36.71
C ALA A 105 20.20 18.25 -37.42
N PRO A 106 19.98 18.02 -38.72
CA PRO A 106 20.59 16.91 -39.43
C PRO A 106 22.12 17.07 -39.40
N GLN A 107 22.79 16.19 -38.65
CA GLN A 107 24.23 16.06 -38.74
C GLN A 107 24.56 15.50 -40.12
N SER A 108 25.27 16.29 -40.92
CA SER A 108 25.79 15.88 -42.22
C SER A 108 26.63 14.63 -42.06
N SER A 109 26.17 13.52 -42.63
CA SER A 109 26.95 12.28 -42.73
C SER A 109 28.18 12.52 -43.60
N SER A 110 29.35 12.63 -42.99
CA SER A 110 30.63 12.68 -43.69
C SER A 110 30.84 11.37 -44.45
N TRP A 111 31.07 11.47 -45.76
CA TRP A 111 31.38 10.36 -46.67
C TRP A 111 32.57 9.49 -46.22
N ILE A 112 33.42 10.01 -45.33
CA ILE A 112 34.62 9.33 -44.84
C ILE A 112 34.26 8.17 -43.89
N SER A 113 33.10 8.20 -43.22
CA SER A 113 32.68 7.15 -42.29
C SER A 113 32.12 5.90 -42.98
N ARG A 114 31.67 6.02 -44.25
CA ARG A 114 31.15 4.88 -45.04
C ARG A 114 32.25 4.02 -45.68
N LEU A 115 33.45 4.56 -45.83
CA LEU A 115 34.58 3.84 -46.44
C LEU A 115 35.33 2.94 -45.45
N MET A 116 35.13 3.13 -44.14
CA MET A 116 35.72 2.28 -43.09
C MET A 116 34.84 1.08 -42.70
N GLN A 117 33.60 0.99 -43.21
CA GLN A 117 32.70 -0.15 -42.92
C GLN A 117 32.84 -1.33 -43.91
N ILE A 118 33.72 -1.23 -44.91
CA ILE A 118 33.90 -2.28 -45.93
C ILE A 118 35.07 -3.25 -45.57
N PHE A 119 35.84 -2.99 -44.50
CA PHE A 119 37.02 -3.80 -44.17
C PHE A 119 36.94 -4.67 -42.91
N THR A 120 35.75 -4.84 -42.32
CA THR A 120 35.54 -5.81 -41.23
C THR A 120 34.32 -6.67 -41.49
N LEU A 121 34.44 -7.53 -42.51
CA LEU A 121 33.58 -8.68 -42.69
C LEU A 121 34.44 -9.94 -42.84
N ALA A 122 34.77 -10.56 -41.70
CA ALA A 122 35.08 -11.98 -41.61
C ALA A 122 35.27 -12.33 -40.13
N GLN A 123 34.22 -12.84 -39.48
CA GLN A 123 34.29 -14.12 -38.78
C GLN A 123 32.89 -14.48 -38.27
N ASP A 124 32.39 -15.58 -38.85
CA ASP A 124 31.33 -16.44 -38.33
C ASP A 124 31.51 -16.68 -36.82
N LEU A 125 30.39 -16.78 -36.12
CA LEU A 125 30.02 -18.01 -35.40
C LEU A 125 28.54 -17.96 -35.01
N SER A 126 27.84 -19.01 -35.43
CA SER A 126 26.46 -19.36 -35.14
C SER A 126 26.11 -19.21 -33.66
N ILE A 127 24.98 -18.56 -33.39
CA ILE A 127 24.30 -18.66 -32.09
C ILE A 127 22.90 -19.20 -32.37
N ASP A 128 22.59 -20.27 -31.64
CA ASP A 128 21.30 -20.94 -31.54
C ASP A 128 20.14 -19.95 -31.54
N THR A 129 19.12 -20.26 -32.34
CA THR A 129 17.77 -19.70 -32.25
C THR A 129 17.23 -19.94 -30.84
N ALA A 130 17.50 -19.00 -29.95
CA ALA A 130 16.75 -18.80 -28.73
C ALA A 130 15.30 -18.58 -29.13
N LYS A 131 14.46 -19.51 -28.69
CA LYS A 131 13.01 -19.40 -28.71
C LYS A 131 12.65 -18.01 -28.20
N ALA A 132 12.14 -17.15 -29.07
CA ALA A 132 11.64 -15.85 -28.70
C ALA A 132 10.51 -16.06 -27.70
N THR A 133 10.82 -15.91 -26.41
CA THR A 133 9.81 -15.77 -25.38
C THR A 133 9.07 -14.49 -25.73
N THR A 134 7.81 -14.64 -26.09
CA THR A 134 6.87 -13.53 -26.25
C THR A 134 7.06 -12.58 -25.07
N PRO A 135 7.25 -11.26 -25.28
CA PRO A 135 7.28 -10.34 -24.16
C PRO A 135 5.95 -10.48 -23.41
N ALA A 136 6.02 -10.64 -22.09
CA ALA A 136 4.85 -10.69 -21.23
C ALA A 136 3.92 -9.49 -21.56
N PRO A 137 2.59 -9.68 -21.56
CA PRO A 137 1.69 -8.59 -21.83
C PRO A 137 1.88 -7.50 -20.77
N VAL A 138 1.83 -6.28 -21.27
CA VAL A 138 1.70 -4.99 -20.57
C VAL A 138 0.77 -5.15 -19.36
N ASN A 139 1.20 -4.70 -18.17
CA ASN A 139 0.52 -4.42 -16.88
C ASN A 139 -0.98 -4.76 -16.64
N ASP A 140 -1.59 -5.70 -17.36
CA ASP A 140 -3.05 -5.91 -17.40
C ASP A 140 -3.58 -6.41 -16.06
N GLU A 141 -2.80 -7.24 -15.36
CA GLU A 141 -3.14 -7.74 -14.03
C GLU A 141 -3.12 -6.62 -13.00
N LEU A 142 -2.05 -5.81 -12.95
CA LEU A 142 -1.97 -4.64 -12.08
C LEU A 142 -3.15 -3.68 -12.31
N LEU A 143 -3.50 -3.41 -13.56
CA LEU A 143 -4.61 -2.52 -13.88
C LEU A 143 -5.96 -3.11 -13.47
N SER A 144 -6.18 -4.42 -13.68
CA SER A 144 -7.37 -5.12 -13.20
C SER A 144 -7.48 -5.08 -11.68
N SER A 145 -6.38 -5.37 -10.97
CA SER A 145 -6.34 -5.32 -9.50
C SER A 145 -6.61 -3.92 -8.96
N LEU A 146 -6.20 -2.86 -9.65
CA LEU A 146 -6.54 -1.48 -9.28
C LEU A 146 -8.04 -1.17 -9.50
N ASP A 147 -8.65 -1.68 -10.57
CA ASP A 147 -10.09 -1.53 -10.82
C ASP A 147 -10.93 -2.29 -9.77
N GLU A 148 -10.49 -3.49 -9.42
CA GLU A 148 -11.06 -4.31 -8.34
C GLU A 148 -10.90 -3.63 -6.99
N THR A 149 -9.72 -3.09 -6.69
CA THR A 149 -9.44 -2.30 -5.48
C THR A 149 -10.45 -1.16 -5.33
N ILE A 150 -10.64 -0.36 -6.38
CA ILE A 150 -11.56 0.79 -6.33
C ILE A 150 -13.00 0.31 -6.08
N SER A 151 -13.42 -0.74 -6.78
CA SER A 151 -14.77 -1.29 -6.66
C SER A 151 -15.03 -1.88 -5.28
N PHE A 152 -14.05 -2.62 -4.74
CA PHE A 152 -14.13 -3.22 -3.41
C PHE A 152 -14.20 -2.15 -2.32
N LEU A 153 -13.29 -1.15 -2.36
CA LEU A 153 -13.27 -0.08 -1.38
C LEU A 153 -14.56 0.76 -1.39
N ASP A 154 -15.12 1.04 -2.57
CA ASP A 154 -16.39 1.78 -2.65
C ASP A 154 -17.55 0.98 -2.04
N ALA A 155 -17.57 -0.35 -2.25
CA ALA A 155 -18.60 -1.23 -1.70
C ALA A 155 -18.53 -1.40 -0.17
N HIS A 156 -17.34 -1.28 0.42
CA HIS A 156 -17.09 -1.44 1.87
C HIS A 156 -16.78 -0.10 2.56
N ARG A 157 -17.18 1.00 1.94
CA ARG A 157 -16.91 2.36 2.43
C ARG A 157 -17.69 2.67 3.70
N ASP A 158 -17.01 3.31 4.64
CA ASP A 158 -17.60 3.93 5.82
C ASP A 158 -16.93 5.29 6.09
N THR A 159 -17.17 5.88 7.25
CA THR A 159 -16.70 7.22 7.61
C THR A 159 -15.20 7.25 7.86
N TYR A 160 -14.70 6.23 8.54
CA TYR A 160 -13.31 6.12 8.97
C TYR A 160 -12.68 4.81 8.51
N LEU A 161 -11.36 4.81 8.53
CA LEU A 161 -10.52 3.64 8.43
C LEU A 161 -9.84 3.38 9.78
N LEU A 162 -9.44 2.14 9.99
CA LEU A 162 -8.61 1.69 11.11
C LEU A 162 -7.54 0.75 10.56
N LEU A 163 -6.29 1.07 10.85
CA LEU A 163 -5.13 0.24 10.57
C LEU A 163 -4.56 -0.23 11.91
N GLU A 164 -4.64 -1.53 12.13
CA GLU A 164 -4.06 -2.23 13.27
C GLU A 164 -2.66 -2.73 12.89
N THR A 165 -1.65 -2.29 13.64
CA THR A 165 -0.25 -2.73 13.49
C THR A 165 0.26 -3.50 14.70
N VAL A 166 -0.61 -3.75 15.69
CA VAL A 166 -0.22 -4.28 17.00
C VAL A 166 0.57 -5.58 16.92
N GLU A 167 0.22 -6.50 16.02
CA GLU A 167 0.98 -7.76 15.88
C GLU A 167 2.38 -7.53 15.32
N LEU A 168 2.60 -6.48 14.51
CA LEU A 168 3.92 -6.13 14.00
C LEU A 168 4.75 -5.44 15.09
N ASP A 169 4.14 -4.50 15.80
CA ASP A 169 4.82 -3.69 16.82
C ASP A 169 5.29 -4.58 18.00
N THR A 170 4.44 -5.54 18.39
CA THR A 170 4.71 -6.48 19.49
C THR A 170 5.75 -7.56 19.17
N MET A 171 6.20 -7.67 17.91
CA MET A 171 7.35 -8.51 17.56
C MET A 171 8.66 -7.94 18.11
N SER A 172 8.74 -6.62 18.28
CA SER A 172 9.96 -5.91 18.68
C SER A 172 9.84 -5.23 20.04
N GLU A 173 8.64 -4.80 20.40
CA GLU A 173 8.39 -3.99 21.60
C GLU A 173 7.34 -4.64 22.50
N SER A 174 7.36 -4.29 23.79
CA SER A 174 6.37 -4.80 24.77
C SER A 174 5.91 -3.75 25.79
N GLU A 175 6.55 -2.57 25.79
CA GLU A 175 6.19 -1.47 26.68
C GLU A 175 5.33 -0.45 25.95
N GLU A 176 4.41 0.20 26.67
CA GLU A 176 3.43 1.14 26.08
C GLU A 176 4.08 2.25 25.24
N ALA A 177 5.13 2.88 25.76
CA ALA A 177 5.75 4.04 25.10
C ALA A 177 6.47 3.66 23.79
N PRO A 178 7.30 2.59 23.74
CA PRO A 178 7.84 2.07 22.49
C PRO A 178 6.77 1.63 21.48
N LEU A 179 5.72 0.91 21.92
CA LEU A 179 4.62 0.48 21.04
C LEU A 179 3.93 1.69 20.41
N LYS A 180 3.62 2.72 21.21
CA LYS A 180 3.06 3.97 20.71
C LYS A 180 3.98 4.64 19.68
N ALA A 181 5.29 4.65 19.91
CA ALA A 181 6.26 5.23 19.00
C ALA A 181 6.31 4.49 17.64
N CYS A 182 6.13 3.17 17.63
CA CYS A 182 5.99 2.39 16.39
C CYS A 182 4.78 2.87 15.57
N VAL A 183 3.62 3.01 16.21
CA VAL A 183 2.39 3.49 15.55
C VAL A 183 2.55 4.93 15.05
N GLU A 184 3.16 5.81 15.85
CA GLU A 184 3.46 7.19 15.43
C GLU A 184 4.42 7.24 14.23
N GLN A 185 5.40 6.33 14.16
CA GLN A 185 6.28 6.22 13.01
C GLN A 185 5.52 5.77 11.75
N GLU A 186 4.58 4.83 11.88
CA GLU A 186 3.76 4.39 10.75
C GLU A 186 2.76 5.48 10.31
N ILE A 187 2.24 6.29 11.23
CA ILE A 187 1.49 7.53 10.89
C ILE A 187 2.32 8.45 9.99
N MET A 188 3.61 8.65 10.33
CA MET A 188 4.49 9.48 9.49
C MET A 188 4.68 8.90 8.09
N ARG A 189 4.75 7.56 7.95
CA ARG A 189 4.81 6.90 6.63
C ARG A 189 3.51 7.07 5.84
N CYS A 190 2.35 7.02 6.49
CA CYS A 190 1.05 7.31 5.86
C CYS A 190 1.01 8.76 5.34
N ILE A 191 1.43 9.73 6.17
CA ILE A 191 1.51 11.15 5.77
C ILE A 191 2.45 11.32 4.57
N GLN A 192 3.61 10.67 4.61
CA GLN A 192 4.60 10.73 3.53
C GLN A 192 4.07 10.15 2.22
N ALA A 193 3.34 9.02 2.25
CA ALA A 193 2.72 8.43 1.08
C ALA A 193 1.70 9.38 0.42
N GLY A 194 0.85 10.03 1.23
CA GLY A 194 -0.07 11.05 0.73
C GLY A 194 0.64 12.26 0.13
N ALA A 195 1.66 12.77 0.83
CA ALA A 195 2.46 13.90 0.35
C ALA A 195 3.23 13.57 -0.94
N ALA A 196 3.68 12.32 -1.11
CA ALA A 196 4.35 11.85 -2.31
C ALA A 196 3.43 11.91 -3.53
N LEU A 197 2.19 11.43 -3.38
CA LEU A 197 1.17 11.50 -4.43
C LEU A 197 0.77 12.95 -4.73
N ASP A 198 0.58 13.76 -3.70
CA ASP A 198 0.19 15.17 -3.85
C ASP A 198 1.27 16.00 -4.54
N ALA A 199 2.54 15.63 -4.39
CA ALA A 199 3.67 16.25 -5.07
C ALA A 199 3.79 15.92 -6.58
N LEU A 200 3.10 14.87 -7.06
CA LEU A 200 3.09 14.55 -8.47
C LEU A 200 2.30 15.61 -9.27
N PRO A 201 2.69 15.90 -10.53
CA PRO A 201 1.97 16.79 -11.43
C PRO A 201 0.48 16.46 -11.55
N ALA A 202 -0.33 17.47 -11.89
CA ALA A 202 -1.75 17.27 -12.17
C ALA A 202 -1.99 16.53 -13.51
N ASP A 203 -1.07 16.68 -14.47
CA ASP A 203 -1.13 15.94 -15.73
C ASP A 203 -0.74 14.47 -15.52
N ALA A 204 -1.64 13.55 -15.85
CA ALA A 204 -1.47 12.13 -15.58
C ALA A 204 -0.25 11.51 -16.29
N GLN A 205 0.10 11.99 -17.49
CA GLN A 205 1.24 11.48 -18.25
C GLN A 205 2.57 11.94 -17.62
N GLN A 206 2.67 13.21 -17.23
CA GLN A 206 3.84 13.72 -16.50
C GLN A 206 3.97 13.07 -15.12
N ALA A 207 2.87 12.88 -14.41
CA ALA A 207 2.84 12.17 -13.14
C ALA A 207 3.30 10.71 -13.29
N ALA A 208 2.85 10.01 -14.33
CA ALA A 208 3.27 8.64 -14.62
C ALA A 208 4.78 8.53 -14.87
N GLN A 209 5.35 9.47 -15.65
CA GLN A 209 6.79 9.52 -15.89
C GLN A 209 7.58 9.74 -14.59
N GLN A 210 7.13 10.66 -13.73
CA GLN A 210 7.79 10.92 -12.45
C GLN A 210 7.65 9.75 -11.47
N LEU A 211 6.47 9.15 -11.38
CA LEU A 211 6.23 7.96 -10.57
C LEU A 211 7.18 6.82 -10.98
N MET A 212 7.27 6.52 -12.29
CA MET A 212 8.16 5.47 -12.82
C MET A 212 9.65 5.73 -12.55
N LEU A 213 10.07 6.98 -12.43
CA LEU A 213 11.43 7.32 -12.02
C LEU A 213 11.61 7.13 -10.52
N ALA A 214 10.66 7.60 -9.71
CA ALA A 214 10.69 7.51 -8.25
C ALA A 214 10.67 6.05 -7.76
N THR A 215 10.05 5.13 -8.49
CA THR A 215 10.10 3.70 -8.13
C THR A 215 11.49 3.07 -8.26
N ARG A 216 12.39 3.67 -9.06
CA ARG A 216 13.71 3.10 -9.38
C ARG A 216 14.88 3.84 -8.74
N GLN A 217 14.66 5.08 -8.32
CA GLN A 217 15.70 5.96 -7.79
C GLN A 217 15.27 6.46 -6.42
N THR A 218 16.13 6.27 -5.42
CA THR A 218 15.89 6.81 -4.09
C THR A 218 15.91 8.34 -4.19
N GLY A 219 14.73 8.95 -4.13
CA GLY A 219 14.54 10.39 -4.18
C GLY A 219 14.72 11.06 -2.82
N MET A 220 14.43 12.35 -2.76
CA MET A 220 14.25 13.05 -1.48
C MET A 220 12.79 12.93 -1.02
N PRO A 221 12.52 12.99 0.29
CA PRO A 221 11.16 13.13 0.79
C PRO A 221 10.38 14.26 0.12
N PRO A 222 9.11 14.02 -0.27
CA PRO A 222 8.31 12.81 -0.02
C PRO A 222 8.41 11.72 -1.12
N GLN A 223 9.16 11.92 -2.21
CA GLN A 223 9.14 11.04 -3.38
C GLN A 223 9.76 9.65 -3.15
N ASP A 224 10.59 9.52 -2.13
CA ASP A 224 11.16 8.25 -1.65
C ASP A 224 10.08 7.26 -1.18
N ALA A 225 8.85 7.71 -0.88
CA ALA A 225 7.73 6.80 -0.56
C ALA A 225 7.34 5.86 -1.71
N PHE A 226 7.70 6.19 -2.96
CA PHE A 226 7.46 5.32 -4.11
C PHE A 226 8.62 4.36 -4.39
N PHE A 227 9.77 4.56 -3.74
CA PHE A 227 10.97 3.81 -4.05
C PHE A 227 10.77 2.32 -3.84
N GLY A 228 11.18 1.53 -4.84
CA GLY A 228 11.10 0.07 -4.81
C GLY A 228 9.72 -0.52 -5.15
N LEU A 229 8.68 0.31 -5.31
CA LEU A 229 7.38 -0.19 -5.78
C LEU A 229 7.50 -0.77 -7.18
N ARG A 230 6.88 -1.93 -7.38
CA ARG A 230 6.78 -2.56 -8.68
C ARG A 230 5.45 -2.21 -9.33
N LEU A 231 5.53 -1.60 -10.51
CA LEU A 231 4.37 -1.26 -11.35
C LEU A 231 4.32 -2.20 -12.57
N ASP A 232 4.47 -3.48 -12.29
CA ASP A 232 4.36 -4.62 -13.21
C ASP A 232 3.61 -5.76 -12.49
N ASN A 233 3.36 -6.89 -13.15
CA ASN A 233 2.58 -7.99 -12.58
C ASN A 233 3.24 -8.70 -11.38
N GLU A 234 4.44 -8.29 -10.95
CA GLU A 234 5.05 -8.78 -9.72
C GLU A 234 4.80 -7.82 -8.54
N PHE A 235 3.85 -6.89 -8.65
CA PHE A 235 3.60 -5.80 -7.70
C PHE A 235 3.46 -6.24 -6.23
N ASP A 236 3.05 -7.48 -5.97
CA ASP A 236 2.82 -8.04 -4.63
C ASP A 236 3.46 -9.43 -4.41
N SER A 237 4.45 -9.81 -5.22
CA SER A 237 5.16 -11.10 -5.13
C SER A 237 6.14 -11.21 -3.94
N THR A 238 5.66 -10.96 -2.72
CA THR A 238 6.45 -11.01 -1.47
C THR A 238 6.82 -12.44 -1.07
N HIS A 239 5.91 -13.40 -1.25
CA HIS A 239 6.11 -14.81 -0.91
C HIS A 239 7.25 -15.48 -1.70
N THR A 240 7.53 -14.99 -2.91
CA THR A 240 8.64 -15.47 -3.75
C THR A 240 9.93 -14.69 -3.52
N GLY A 241 9.89 -13.63 -2.71
CA GLY A 241 10.98 -12.68 -2.51
C GLY A 241 11.25 -11.77 -3.73
N ALA A 242 10.38 -11.78 -4.74
CA ALA A 242 10.53 -10.96 -5.94
C ALA A 242 10.20 -9.48 -5.69
N THR A 243 9.52 -9.18 -4.58
CA THR A 243 9.08 -7.85 -4.18
C THR A 243 9.37 -7.60 -2.71
N GLU A 244 10.17 -6.57 -2.44
CA GLU A 244 10.49 -6.09 -1.09
C GLU A 244 9.49 -5.03 -0.60
N HIS A 245 8.93 -4.25 -1.53
CA HIS A 245 7.99 -3.16 -1.23
C HIS A 245 6.66 -3.41 -1.94
N PRO A 246 5.73 -4.15 -1.32
CA PRO A 246 4.45 -4.49 -1.92
C PRO A 246 3.55 -3.26 -2.12
N VAL A 247 2.76 -3.29 -3.19
CA VAL A 247 1.69 -2.32 -3.40
C VAL A 247 0.53 -2.58 -2.44
N GLY A 248 0.13 -3.84 -2.24
CA GLY A 248 -0.94 -4.27 -1.34
C GLY A 248 -2.33 -4.18 -1.96
N LEU A 249 -2.58 -4.90 -3.05
CA LEU A 249 -3.85 -4.94 -3.77
C LEU A 249 -4.68 -6.21 -3.47
N GLU A 250 -4.41 -6.89 -2.36
CA GLU A 250 -5.23 -8.01 -1.87
C GLU A 250 -6.34 -7.47 -0.97
N TRP A 251 -7.61 -7.82 -1.22
CA TRP A 251 -8.75 -7.31 -0.46
C TRP A 251 -9.71 -8.42 -0.07
N SER A 252 -10.19 -8.39 1.16
CA SER A 252 -11.12 -9.36 1.73
C SER A 252 -11.87 -8.73 2.91
N ASP A 253 -13.18 -8.98 2.99
CA ASP A 253 -13.99 -8.61 4.15
C ASP A 253 -13.86 -9.61 5.30
N THR A 254 -13.29 -10.78 5.02
CA THR A 254 -13.01 -11.84 5.97
C THR A 254 -11.53 -11.81 6.32
N LEU A 255 -11.21 -11.54 7.59
CA LEU A 255 -9.84 -11.43 8.07
C LEU A 255 -9.52 -12.55 9.07
N TYR A 256 -8.23 -12.74 9.35
CA TYR A 256 -7.75 -13.62 10.40
C TYR A 256 -8.12 -13.10 11.79
N PHE A 257 -8.15 -11.77 11.95
CA PHE A 257 -8.64 -11.14 13.17
C PHE A 257 -9.95 -10.40 12.87
N ASP A 258 -11.06 -10.92 13.38
CA ASP A 258 -12.36 -10.28 13.22
C ASP A 258 -12.62 -9.31 14.38
N LEU A 259 -13.17 -8.14 14.05
CA LEU A 259 -13.61 -7.14 15.02
C LEU A 259 -15.12 -7.11 15.12
N PHE A 260 -15.61 -6.95 16.34
CA PHE A 260 -17.03 -6.84 16.61
C PHE A 260 -17.51 -5.39 16.59
N ASN A 261 -18.66 -5.17 15.95
CA ASN A 261 -19.41 -3.95 16.16
C ASN A 261 -19.96 -3.87 17.59
N ARG A 262 -20.54 -2.72 17.96
CA ARG A 262 -21.09 -2.45 19.29
C ARG A 262 -22.05 -3.54 19.74
N SER A 263 -23.00 -3.91 18.89
CA SER A 263 -24.04 -4.88 19.24
C SER A 263 -23.48 -6.29 19.48
N GLU A 264 -22.52 -6.71 18.66
CA GLU A 264 -21.84 -8.00 18.78
C GLU A 264 -20.96 -8.06 20.03
N PHE A 265 -20.21 -6.98 20.30
CA PHE A 265 -19.36 -6.86 21.48
C PHE A 265 -20.18 -6.91 22.78
N ASP A 266 -21.30 -6.18 22.83
CA ASP A 266 -22.18 -6.17 23.99
C ASP A 266 -22.84 -7.54 24.20
N ALA A 267 -23.23 -8.23 23.13
CA ALA A 267 -23.77 -9.59 23.21
C ALA A 267 -22.74 -10.57 23.80
N GLN A 268 -21.49 -10.52 23.32
CA GLN A 268 -20.42 -11.38 23.80
C GLN A 268 -20.07 -11.13 25.28
N ASN A 269 -20.01 -9.88 25.71
CA ASN A 269 -19.76 -9.55 27.12
C ASN A 269 -20.87 -10.03 28.05
N ASN A 270 -22.13 -9.96 27.60
CA ASN A 270 -23.26 -10.45 28.37
C ASN A 270 -23.27 -11.99 28.51
N GLU A 271 -22.80 -12.72 27.50
CA GLU A 271 -22.65 -14.18 27.57
C GLU A 271 -21.54 -14.63 28.54
N GLN A 272 -20.52 -13.80 28.73
CA GLN A 272 -19.39 -14.07 29.64
C GLN A 272 -19.66 -13.65 31.09
N ALA A 273 -20.78 -12.98 31.38
CA ALA A 273 -21.14 -12.58 32.74
C ALA A 273 -21.55 -13.80 33.58
N PRO A 274 -21.08 -13.95 34.84
CA PRO A 274 -21.49 -15.04 35.71
C PRO A 274 -23.00 -14.99 35.96
N PRO A 275 -23.67 -16.15 36.10
CA PRO A 275 -25.12 -16.18 36.35
C PRO A 275 -25.46 -15.43 37.64
N PRO A 276 -26.61 -14.74 37.70
CA PRO A 276 -27.01 -14.01 38.89
C PRO A 276 -27.10 -14.97 40.08
N SER A 277 -26.42 -14.63 41.18
CA SER A 277 -26.46 -15.39 42.43
C SER A 277 -27.91 -15.54 42.90
N ALA A 278 -28.40 -16.79 42.95
CA ALA A 278 -29.72 -17.15 43.46
C ALA A 278 -29.75 -17.17 45.00
#